data_AF-A0A0F5PAV3-F1
#
_entry.id   AF-A0A0F5PAV3-F1
#
_cell.length_a   1.000
_cell.length_b   1.000
_cell.length_c   1.000
_cell.angle_alpha   90.00
_cell.angle_beta   90.00
_cell.angle_gamma   90.00
#
_symmetry.space_group_name_H-M   'P 1'
#
loop_
_entity.id
_entity.type
_entity.pdbx_description
1 polymer ?
#
loop_
_entity_poly.entity_id
_entity_poly.type
_entity_poly.pdbx_seq_one_letter_code
_entity_poly.pdbx_strand_id
1 'polypeptide(L)' 'MARQQVSTAPISPWAVVAAILLPPLGVFMVRGITPAFWLTVVLTLIAWLPGVAIALALLLIPERIPIR' A
#
# COMPACT_ATOMS: atom_id res chain seq x y z
N MET A 1 -1.44 12.96 -22.27
CA MET A 1 -2.01 13.19 -20.92
C MET A 1 -2.76 11.94 -20.43
N ALA A 2 -2.09 10.79 -20.36
CA ALA A 2 -2.67 9.59 -19.79
C ALA A 2 -2.28 9.56 -18.31
N ARG A 3 -3.04 10.25 -17.45
CA ARG A 3 -2.96 10.02 -16.00
C ARG A 3 -3.43 8.58 -15.82
N GLN A 4 -2.46 7.67 -15.70
CA GLN A 4 -2.72 6.28 -15.40
C GLN A 4 -3.54 6.22 -14.10
N GLN A 5 -4.85 6.04 -14.28
CA GLN A 5 -5.72 5.33 -13.37
C GLN A 5 -5.09 3.94 -13.20
N VAL A 6 -4.09 3.83 -12.32
CA VAL A 6 -3.97 2.61 -11.53
C VAL A 6 -5.32 2.53 -10.85
N SER A 7 -6.14 1.55 -11.20
CA SER A 7 -7.46 1.35 -10.63
C SER A 7 -7.34 1.25 -9.12
N THR A 8 -7.37 2.39 -8.43
CA THR A 8 -7.34 2.44 -6.97
C THR A 8 -8.64 1.81 -6.55
N ALA A 9 -8.59 0.53 -6.17
CA ALA A 9 -9.75 -0.16 -5.62
C ALA A 9 -10.29 0.74 -4.48
N PRO A 10 -11.62 0.91 -4.39
CA PRO A 10 -12.20 1.76 -3.35
C PRO A 10 -11.67 1.31 -2.00
N ILE A 11 -11.15 2.27 -1.22
CA ILE A 11 -10.50 2.00 0.07
C ILE A 11 -11.58 1.45 1.00
N SER A 12 -11.68 0.13 1.08
CA SER A 12 -12.72 -0.46 1.90
C SER A 12 -12.18 -0.87 3.27
N PRO A 13 -13.08 -1.07 4.25
CA PRO A 13 -12.71 -1.51 5.58
C PRO A 13 -11.84 -2.78 5.57
N TRP A 14 -12.04 -3.71 4.62
CA TRP A 14 -11.21 -4.92 4.53
C TRP A 14 -9.75 -4.61 4.22
N ALA A 15 -9.43 -3.52 3.52
CA ALA A 15 -8.05 -3.24 3.09
C ALA A 15 -7.27 -2.62 4.21
N VAL A 16 -7.96 -1.83 5.02
CA VAL A 16 -7.38 -1.25 6.22
C VAL A 16 -7.02 -2.37 7.19
N VAL A 17 -7.93 -3.32 7.40
CA VAL A 17 -7.65 -4.50 8.23
C VAL A 17 -6.51 -5.33 7.64
N ALA A 18 -6.52 -5.59 6.33
CA ALA A 18 -5.45 -6.31 5.64
C ALA A 18 -4.11 -5.57 5.71
N ALA A 19 -4.07 -4.24 5.55
CA ALA A 19 -2.86 -3.42 5.62
C ALA A 19 -2.25 -3.38 7.03
N ILE A 20 -3.06 -3.58 8.07
CA ILE A 20 -2.58 -3.68 9.45
C ILE A 20 -2.05 -5.09 9.72
N LEU A 21 -2.83 -6.13 9.41
CA LEU A 21 -2.46 -7.52 9.70
C LEU A 21 -1.28 -8.01 8.85
N LEU A 22 -1.32 -7.68 7.56
CA LEU A 22 -0.32 -8.04 6.56
C LEU A 22 -0.14 -6.85 5.60
N PRO A 23 0.71 -5.86 5.95
CA PRO A 23 0.95 -4.65 5.16
C PRO A 23 1.05 -4.85 3.64
N PRO A 24 1.81 -5.84 3.14
CA PRO A 24 1.90 -6.07 1.70
C PRO A 24 0.58 -6.47 1.05
N LEU A 25 -0.34 -7.14 1.76
CA LEU A 25 -1.65 -7.53 1.23
C LEU A 25 -2.54 -6.31 1.01
N GLY A 26 -2.57 -5.37 1.96
CA GLY A 26 -3.34 -4.13 1.83
C GLY A 26 -2.84 -3.24 0.68
N VAL A 27 -1.51 -3.14 0.51
CA VAL A 27 -0.90 -2.41 -0.62
C VAL A 27 -1.21 -3.09 -1.95
N PHE A 28 -1.15 -4.42 -2.01
CA PHE A 28 -1.49 -5.18 -3.21
C PHE A 28 -2.96 -4.98 -3.63
N MET A 29 -3.91 -4.93 -2.68
CA MET A 29 -5.32 -4.73 -3.00
C MET A 29 -5.62 -3.35 -3.60
N VAL A 30 -4.85 -2.31 -3.24
CA VAL A 30 -5.11 -0.93 -3.69
C VAL A 30 -4.24 -0.53 -4.88
N ARG A 31 -2.98 -1.00 -4.93
CA ARG A 31 -1.99 -0.59 -5.94
C ARG A 31 -1.50 -1.73 -6.83
N GLY A 32 -1.75 -2.99 -6.49
CA GLY A 32 -1.19 -4.15 -7.18
C GLY A 32 0.28 -4.39 -6.84
N ILE A 33 0.97 -5.16 -7.68
CA ILE A 33 2.41 -5.45 -7.53
C ILE A 33 3.21 -4.26 -8.04
N THR A 34 3.62 -3.40 -7.11
CA THR A 34 4.41 -2.19 -7.37
C THR A 34 5.67 -2.19 -6.51
N PRO A 35 6.66 -1.32 -6.74
CA PRO A 35 7.82 -1.20 -5.87
C PRO A 35 7.44 -0.92 -4.40
N ALA A 36 6.29 -0.27 -4.18
CA ALA A 36 5.72 -0.06 -2.87
C ALA A 36 5.32 -1.38 -2.16
N PHE A 37 4.82 -2.38 -2.89
CA PHE A 37 4.55 -3.72 -2.36
C PHE A 37 5.83 -4.35 -1.82
N TRP A 38 6.89 -4.38 -2.64
CA TRP A 38 8.18 -4.95 -2.23
C TRP A 38 8.82 -4.21 -1.06
N LEU A 39 8.71 -2.89 -1.03
CA LEU A 39 9.15 -2.08 0.10
C LEU A 39 8.42 -2.49 1.38
N THR A 40 7.08 -2.63 1.33
CA THR A 40 6.32 -3.09 2.49
C THR A 40 6.64 -4.54 2.88
N VAL A 41 6.97 -5.44 1.94
CA VAL A 41 7.42 -6.81 2.26
C VAL A 41 8.73 -6.79 3.04
N VAL A 42 9.74 -6.08 2.54
CA VAL A 42 11.05 -5.97 3.18
C VAL A 42 10.92 -5.30 4.55
N LEU A 43 10.16 -4.21 4.66
CA LEU A 43 9.93 -3.57 5.95
C LEU A 43 9.22 -4.51 6.92
N THR A 44 8.17 -5.21 6.49
CA THR A 44 7.43 -6.14 7.37
C THR A 44 8.33 -7.26 7.91
N LEU A 45 9.32 -7.71 7.12
CA LEU A 45 10.31 -8.73 7.52
C LEU A 45 11.33 -8.23 8.56
N ILE A 46 11.69 -6.93 8.54
CA ILE A 46 12.73 -6.36 9.42
C ILE A 46 12.10 -5.66 10.64
N ALA A 47 10.93 -5.03 10.46
CA ALA A 47 10.13 -4.38 11.49
C ALA A 47 8.68 -4.15 11.01
N TRP A 48 7.70 -4.77 11.67
CA TRP A 48 6.28 -4.69 11.30
C TRP A 48 5.68 -3.27 11.37
N LEU A 49 6.02 -2.49 12.40
CA LEU A 49 5.50 -1.12 12.61
C LEU A 49 5.74 -0.16 11.41
N PRO A 50 6.98 0.02 10.92
CA PRO A 50 7.23 0.92 9.80
C PRO A 50 6.58 0.41 8.50
N GLY A 51 6.39 -0.91 8.34
CA GLY A 51 5.65 -1.50 7.23
C GLY A 51 4.18 -1.07 7.20
N VAL A 52 3.50 -1.12 8.36
CA VAL A 52 2.11 -0.65 8.51
C VAL A 52 1.99 0.85 8.25
N ALA A 53 2.91 1.66 8.77
CA ALA A 53 2.88 3.12 8.58
C ALA A 53 2.98 3.52 7.10
N ILE A 54 3.90 2.89 6.36
CA ILE A 54 4.04 3.12 4.91
C ILE A 54 2.80 2.60 4.16
N ALA A 55 2.29 1.41 4.49
CA ALA A 55 1.08 0.89 3.87
C ALA A 55 -0.13 1.83 4.04
N LEU A 56 -0.34 2.35 5.26
CA LEU A 56 -1.40 3.32 5.55
C LEU A 56 -1.17 4.67 4.86
N ALA A 57 0.07 5.17 4.81
CA ALA A 57 0.38 6.40 4.07
C ALA A 57 0.09 6.25 2.56
N LEU A 58 0.40 5.09 1.99
CA LEU A 58 0.09 4.76 0.60
C LEU A 58 -1.43 4.63 0.35
N LEU A 59 -2.20 4.19 1.36
CA LEU A 59 -3.65 4.02 1.30
C LEU A 59 -4.43 5.34 1.49
N LEU A 60 -4.07 6.12 2.52
CA LEU A 60 -4.76 7.35 2.92
C LEU A 60 -4.27 8.58 2.16
N ILE A 61 -3.01 8.58 1.71
CA ILE A 61 -2.36 9.75 1.09
C ILE A 61 -1.69 9.37 -0.24
N PRO A 62 -2.45 8.89 -1.24
CA PRO A 62 -1.87 8.39 -2.48
C PRO A 62 -1.13 9.46 -3.30
N GLU A 63 -1.58 10.72 -3.23
CA GLU A 63 -1.07 11.85 -4.02
C GLU A 63 0.35 12.31 -3.63
N ARG A 64 0.83 11.99 -2.41
CA ARG A 64 2.12 12.49 -1.89
C ARG A 64 3.32 11.63 -2.27
N ILE A 65 3.09 10.38 -2.66
CA ILE A 65 4.13 9.38 -2.81
C ILE A 65 4.06 8.81 -4.23
N PRO A 66 4.82 9.40 -5.19
CA PRO A 66 4.86 8.94 -6.58
C PRO A 66 5.72 7.68 -6.69
N ILE A 67 5.30 6.60 -6.05
CA ILE A 67 5.87 5.26 -6.22
C ILE A 67 4.81 4.45 -6.96
N ARG A 68 5.00 4.30 -8.27
CA ARG A 68 4.18 3.51 -9.19
C ARG A 68 4.91 2.22 -9.50
#